data_AF-A0A4P2VSX1-F1
#
_entry.id   AF-A0A4P2VSX1-F1
#
_cell.length_a   1.000
_cell.length_b   1.000
_cell.length_c   1.000
_cell.angle_alpha   90.00
_cell.angle_beta   90.00
_cell.angle_gamma   90.00
#
_symmetry.space_group_name_H-M   'P 1'
#
loop_
_entity.id
_entity.type
_entity.pdbx_description
1 polymer ?
#
loop_
_entity_poly.entity_id
_entity_poly.type
_entity_poly.pdbx_seq_one_letter_code
_entity_poly.pdbx_strand_id
1 'polypeptide(L)'
;MDIIKIENYEIDNFFQKILRNFNCIPVSDLAVKKSFQWALGTNDLPTREEIELYSAKVKPFAGILCHNLLYSYQKYMRRLKK
;
A
#
# COMPACT_ATOMS: atom_id res chain seq x y z
N MET A 1 10.36 -13.83 -28.79
CA MET A 1 9.86 -13.98 -27.41
C MET A 1 9.66 -12.59 -26.88
N ASP A 2 8.41 -12.14 -26.80
CA ASP A 2 8.10 -10.83 -26.20
C ASP A 2 8.37 -10.91 -24.70
N ILE A 3 9.33 -10.13 -24.24
CA ILE A 3 9.61 -9.99 -22.81
C ILE A 3 8.45 -9.17 -22.24
N ILE A 4 7.48 -9.86 -21.65
CA ILE A 4 6.39 -9.24 -20.89
C ILE A 4 7.07 -8.47 -19.74
N LYS A 5 7.07 -7.13 -19.83
CA LYS A 5 7.43 -6.27 -18.70
C LYS A 5 6.29 -6.38 -17.68
N ILE A 6 6.43 -7.31 -16.75
CA ILE A 6 5.52 -7.40 -15.61
C ILE A 6 5.79 -6.17 -14.75
N GLU A 7 4.79 -5.31 -14.61
CA GLU A 7 4.89 -4.13 -13.76
C GLU A 7 5.00 -4.56 -12.29
N ASN A 8 5.85 -3.88 -11.52
CA ASN A 8 6.09 -4.22 -10.10
C ASN A 8 4.80 -4.30 -9.26
N TYR A 9 3.74 -3.59 -9.67
CA TYR A 9 2.41 -3.65 -9.06
C TYR A 9 1.76 -5.05 -9.11
N GLU A 10 1.86 -5.74 -10.26
CA GLU A 10 1.26 -7.05 -10.45
C GLU A 10 2.00 -8.12 -9.62
N ILE A 11 3.31 -7.95 -9.49
CA ILE A 11 4.19 -8.80 -8.68
C ILE A 11 3.83 -8.67 -7.20
N ASP A 12 3.69 -7.45 -6.68
CA ASP A 12 3.38 -7.21 -5.27
C ASP A 12 2.00 -7.77 -4.87
N ASN A 13 1.00 -7.62 -5.75
CA ASN A 13 -0.33 -8.22 -5.57
C ASN A 13 -0.30 -9.75 -5.62
N PHE A 14 0.52 -10.34 -6.50
CA PHE A 14 0.75 -11.78 -6.57
C PHE A 14 1.38 -12.31 -5.27
N PHE A 15 2.41 -11.64 -4.74
CA PHE A 15 3.03 -12.02 -3.47
C PHE A 15 2.05 -11.98 -2.30
N GLN A 16 1.18 -10.97 -2.23
CA GLN A 16 0.19 -10.88 -1.16
C GLN A 16 -0.91 -11.94 -1.29
N LYS A 17 -1.49 -12.12 -2.48
CA LYS A 17 -2.67 -13.00 -2.68
C LYS A 17 -2.31 -14.47 -2.77
N ILE A 18 -1.23 -14.81 -3.46
CA ILE A 18 -0.88 -16.20 -3.79
C ILE A 18 0.15 -16.75 -2.80
N LEU A 19 1.18 -15.98 -2.46
CA LEU A 19 2.24 -16.44 -1.55
C LEU A 19 1.95 -16.13 -0.08
N ARG A 20 0.78 -15.53 0.23
CA ARG A 20 0.41 -15.07 1.58
C ARG A 20 1.53 -14.25 2.24
N ASN A 21 2.31 -13.54 1.44
CA ASN A 21 3.42 -12.75 1.94
C ASN A 21 2.86 -11.45 2.51
N PHE A 22 2.57 -11.47 3.81
CA PHE A 22 2.03 -10.33 4.55
C PHE A 22 3.05 -9.22 4.82
N ASN A 23 4.28 -9.34 4.33
CA ASN A 23 5.34 -8.35 4.52
C ASN A 23 5.51 -7.37 3.33
N CYS A 24 4.81 -7.61 2.23
CA CYS A 24 4.88 -6.77 1.02
C CYS A 24 3.87 -5.62 1.08
N ILE A 25 4.24 -4.43 0.60
CA ILE A 25 3.35 -3.29 0.37
C ILE A 25 3.51 -2.86 -1.10
N PRO A 26 2.42 -2.78 -1.90
CA PRO A 26 2.49 -2.30 -3.28
C PRO A 26 2.62 -0.78 -3.31
N VAL A 27 3.81 -0.25 -3.00
CA VAL A 27 4.05 1.19 -2.87
C VAL A 27 3.92 1.97 -4.19
N SER A 28 3.86 1.29 -5.34
CA SER A 28 3.57 1.89 -6.64
C SER A 28 2.08 2.25 -6.81
N ASP A 29 1.19 1.63 -6.03
CA ASP A 29 -0.25 1.86 -6.10
C ASP A 29 -0.61 3.25 -5.54
N LEU A 30 -1.30 4.05 -6.35
CA LEU A 30 -1.71 5.41 -5.97
C LEU A 30 -2.68 5.44 -4.79
N ALA A 31 -3.60 4.47 -4.69
CA ALA A 31 -4.52 4.36 -3.57
C ALA A 31 -3.77 4.01 -2.28
N VAL A 32 -2.73 3.17 -2.36
CA VAL A 32 -1.83 2.90 -1.24
C VAL A 32 -1.16 4.20 -0.81
N LYS A 33 -0.47 4.91 -1.72
CA LYS A 33 0.20 6.17 -1.37
C LYS A 33 -0.75 7.18 -0.73
N LYS A 34 -1.97 7.34 -1.27
CA LYS A 34 -2.99 8.23 -0.70
C LYS A 34 -3.47 7.80 0.69
N SER A 35 -3.60 6.49 0.93
CA SER A 35 -3.97 5.98 2.26
C SER A 35 -2.87 6.25 3.30
N PHE A 36 -1.60 6.15 2.92
CA PHE A 36 -0.46 6.49 3.77
C PHE A 36 -0.32 8.00 3.98
N GLN A 37 -0.52 8.81 2.94
CA GLN A 37 -0.60 10.26 3.04
C GLN A 37 -1.64 10.70 4.07
N TRP A 38 -2.85 10.12 3.99
CA TRP A 38 -3.92 10.38 4.95
C TRP A 38 -3.55 9.96 6.37
N ALA A 39 -2.90 8.81 6.54
CA ALA A 39 -2.48 8.30 7.84
C ALA A 39 -1.35 9.12 8.48
N LEU A 40 -0.43 9.63 7.66
CA LEU A 40 0.69 10.47 8.07
C LEU A 40 0.29 11.93 8.28
N GLY A 41 -0.87 12.35 7.75
CA GLY A 41 -1.33 13.74 7.79
C GLY A 41 -0.48 14.68 6.94
N THR A 42 0.14 14.18 5.87
CA THR A 42 1.03 14.97 5.00
C THR A 42 0.28 15.53 3.79
N ASN A 43 0.73 16.69 3.29
CA ASN A 43 0.19 17.28 2.05
C ASN A 43 0.75 16.61 0.78
N ASP A 44 1.95 16.04 0.87
CA ASP A 44 2.62 15.38 -0.25
C ASP A 44 2.38 13.86 -0.25
N LEU A 45 2.44 13.26 -1.44
CA LEU A 45 2.38 11.79 -1.57
C LEU A 45 3.69 11.19 -1.03
N PRO A 46 3.61 10.24 -0.08
CA PRO A 46 4.79 9.68 0.53
C PRO A 46 5.64 8.89 -0.47
N THR A 47 6.95 8.93 -0.28
CA THR A 47 7.91 8.13 -1.04
C THR A 47 7.89 6.67 -0.59
N ARG A 48 8.56 5.79 -1.35
CA ARG A 48 8.71 4.38 -0.95
C ARG A 48 9.43 4.29 0.39
N GLU A 49 10.48 5.07 0.58
CA GLU A 49 11.32 5.07 1.78
C GLU A 49 10.53 5.50 3.01
N GLU A 50 9.66 6.51 2.88
CA GLU A 50 8.79 6.96 3.97
C GLU A 50 7.77 5.89 4.38
N ILE A 51 7.16 5.22 3.41
CA ILE A 51 6.22 4.12 3.66
C ILE A 51 6.94 2.93 4.33
N GLU A 52 8.14 2.59 3.87
CA GLU A 52 8.95 1.52 4.44
C GLU A 52 9.40 1.85 5.87
N LEU A 53 9.79 3.10 6.13
CA LEU A 53 10.15 3.57 7.48
C LEU A 53 8.94 3.50 8.44
N TYR A 54 7.78 3.96 8.00
CA TYR A 54 6.55 3.91 8.78
C TYR A 54 6.13 2.47 9.10
N SER A 55 6.23 1.58 8.13
CA SER A 55 5.83 0.17 8.27
C SER A 55 6.88 -0.72 8.93
N ALA A 56 8.09 -0.23 9.19
CA ALA A 56 9.18 -1.04 9.75
C ALA A 56 8.82 -1.71 11.09
N LYS A 57 8.08 -1.01 11.96
CA LYS A 57 7.69 -1.51 13.30
C LYS A 57 6.66 -2.63 13.29
N VAL A 58 5.95 -2.80 12.17
CA VAL A 58 4.89 -3.82 12.03
C VAL A 58 5.33 -5.01 11.18
N LYS A 59 6.60 -5.07 10.75
CA LYS A 59 7.12 -6.25 10.06
C LYS A 59 7.02 -7.49 10.97
N PRO A 60 6.67 -8.67 10.44
CA PRO A 60 6.49 -8.99 9.01
C PRO A 60 5.05 -8.78 8.49
N PHE A 61 4.22 -7.96 9.15
CA PHE A 61 2.80 -7.75 8.84
C PHE A 61 2.51 -6.43 8.10
N ALA A 62 3.50 -5.88 7.41
CA ALA A 62 3.39 -4.59 6.71
C ALA A 62 2.25 -4.55 5.65
N GLY A 63 1.98 -5.68 4.99
CA GLY A 63 0.86 -5.85 4.06
C GLY A 63 -0.51 -5.85 4.74
N ILE A 64 -0.61 -6.36 5.98
CA ILE A 64 -1.87 -6.28 6.77
C ILE A 64 -2.14 -4.83 7.18
N LEU A 65 -1.10 -4.10 7.61
CA LEU A 65 -1.20 -2.66 7.86
C LEU A 65 -1.71 -1.93 6.62
N CYS A 66 -1.12 -2.20 5.45
CA CYS A 66 -1.52 -1.59 4.18
C CYS A 66 -3.01 -1.86 3.86
N HIS A 67 -3.46 -3.11 4.00
CA HIS A 67 -4.86 -3.47 3.77
C HIS A 67 -5.82 -2.69 4.69
N ASN A 68 -5.49 -2.63 5.99
CA ASN A 68 -6.32 -1.93 6.98
C ASN A 68 -6.36 -0.42 6.74
N LEU A 69 -5.23 0.17 6.35
CA LEU A 69 -5.14 1.59 5.99
C LEU A 69 -6.00 1.92 4.77
N LEU A 70 -5.86 1.14 3.70
CA LEU A 70 -6.67 1.28 2.49
C LEU A 70 -8.17 1.22 2.80
N TYR A 71 -8.59 0.21 3.56
CA TYR A 71 -10.00 0.04 3.94
C TYR A 71 -10.51 1.23 4.78
N SER A 72 -9.73 1.67 5.76
CA SER A 72 -10.08 2.81 6.63
C SER A 72 -10.19 4.10 5.83
N TYR A 73 -9.24 4.35 4.93
CA TYR A 73 -9.25 5.50 4.03
C TYR A 73 -10.47 5.50 3.10
N GLN A 74 -10.80 4.37 2.49
CA GLN A 74 -12.00 4.26 1.65
C GLN A 74 -13.28 4.55 2.42
N LYS A 75 -13.40 4.04 3.67
CA LYS A 75 -14.54 4.31 4.54
C LYS A 75 -14.64 5.79 4.91
N TYR A 76 -13.50 6.44 5.19
CA TYR A 76 -13.43 7.88 5.42
C TYR A 76 -13.92 8.68 4.21
N MET A 77 -13.39 8.40 3.02
CA MET A 77 -13.78 9.08 1.77
C MET A 77 -15.27 8.92 1.45
N ARG A 78 -15.87 7.76 1.77
CA ARG A 78 -17.33 7.54 1.63
C ARG A 78 -18.16 8.41 2.56
N ARG A 79 -17.66 8.75 3.76
CA ARG A 79 -18.36 9.62 4.71
C ARG A 79 -18.37 11.08 4.28
N LEU A 80 -17.30 11.56 3.65
CA LEU A 80 -17.20 12.94 3.16
C LEU A 80 -18.11 13.23 1.94
N LYS A 81 -18.59 12.20 1.25
CA LYS A 81 -19.49 12.33 0.09
C LYS A 81 -20.98 12.32 0.45
N LYS A 82 -21.31 12.06 1.72
CA LYS A 82 -22.68 12.13 2.23
C LYS A 82 -22.94 13.50 2.83
#